data_AF-J3MKP9-F1
#
_entry.id   AF-J3MKP9-F1
#
_cell.length_a   1.000
_cell.length_b   1.000
_cell.length_c   1.000
_cell.angle_alpha   90.00
_cell.angle_beta   90.00
_cell.angle_gamma   90.00
#
_symmetry.space_group_name_H-M   'P 1'
#
loop_
_entity.id
_entity.type
_entity.pdbx_description
1 polymer ?
#
loop_
_entity_poly.entity_id
_entity_poly.type
_entity_poly.pdbx_seq_one_letter_code
_entity_poly.pdbx_strand_id
1 'polypeptide(L)' 'ITHDVLPVTAHPFRRSTAFLFGNEGTGLSENECAMCDFFVYIPQYGGGTASLNVTVAASIVLHHFGGK' A
#
# COMPACT_ATOMS: atom_id res chain seq x y z
N ILE A 1 1.34 -9.79 -11.47
CA ILE A 1 1.21 -9.28 -10.08
C ILE A 1 2.36 -9.91 -9.30
N THR A 2 3.24 -9.06 -8.79
CA THR A 2 4.53 -9.38 -8.15
C THR A 2 4.34 -10.39 -7.02
N HIS A 3 5.23 -11.38 -6.91
CA HIS A 3 5.10 -12.49 -5.94
C HIS A 3 5.48 -12.08 -4.50
N ASP A 4 5.92 -10.83 -4.31
CA ASP A 4 6.46 -10.29 -3.05
C ASP A 4 5.64 -9.09 -2.52
N VAL A 5 4.31 -9.21 -2.48
CA VAL A 5 3.43 -8.19 -1.87
C VAL A 5 3.01 -8.64 -0.47
N LEU A 6 3.29 -7.83 0.54
CA LEU A 6 3.00 -8.16 1.94
C LEU A 6 1.83 -7.33 2.48
N PRO A 7 0.98 -7.89 3.36
CA PRO A 7 -0.06 -7.11 4.01
C PRO A 7 0.57 -6.11 4.99
N VAL A 8 -0.03 -4.92 5.10
CA VAL A 8 0.43 -3.88 6.04
C VAL A 8 0.45 -4.38 7.49
N THR A 9 -0.45 -5.32 7.82
CA THR A 9 -0.57 -5.94 9.15
C THR A 9 0.62 -6.82 9.53
N ALA A 10 1.43 -7.26 8.56
CA ALA A 10 2.68 -7.98 8.82
C ALA A 10 3.84 -7.05 9.21
N HIS A 11 3.62 -5.74 9.25
CA HIS A 11 4.62 -4.71 9.56
C HIS A 11 5.94 -4.91 8.77
N PRO A 12 5.88 -4.91 7.41
CA PRO A 12 7.03 -5.25 6.58
C PRO A 12 8.12 -4.16 6.51
N PHE A 13 7.97 -3.07 7.28
CA PHE A 13 8.84 -1.90 7.21
C PHE A 13 10.09 -2.09 8.08
N ARG A 14 11.28 -2.06 7.46
CA ARG A 14 12.55 -2.37 8.15
C ARG A 14 13.57 -1.23 8.12
N ARG A 15 13.32 -0.18 7.33
CA ARG A 15 14.23 0.95 7.10
C ARG A 15 13.45 2.24 6.84
N SER A 16 14.17 3.36 6.73
CA SER A 16 13.60 4.60 6.21
C SER A 16 12.90 4.35 4.87
N THR A 17 11.60 4.65 4.80
CA THR A 17 10.73 4.24 3.70
C THR A 17 10.03 5.47 3.13
N ALA A 18 10.04 5.61 1.80
CA ALA A 18 9.19 6.54 1.08
C ALA A 18 7.94 5.78 0.58
N PHE A 19 6.77 6.36 0.79
CA PHE A 19 5.51 5.75 0.39
C PHE A 19 4.96 6.44 -0.86
N LEU A 20 4.61 5.64 -1.86
CA LEU A 20 3.96 6.10 -3.08
C LEU A 20 2.53 5.58 -3.11
N PHE A 21 1.57 6.50 -3.22
CA PHE A 21 0.15 6.19 -3.27
C PHE A 21 -0.40 6.54 -4.65
N GLY A 22 -1.20 5.63 -5.21
CA GLY A 22 -1.79 5.80 -6.53
C GLY A 22 -2.95 6.78 -6.55
N ASN A 23 -3.31 7.24 -7.75
CA ASN A 23 -4.44 8.12 -7.97
C ASN A 23 -5.78 7.40 -7.75
N GLU A 24 -6.83 8.14 -7.39
CA GLU A 24 -8.18 7.57 -7.23
C GLU A 24 -8.68 6.96 -8.55
N GLY A 25 -9.27 5.76 -8.48
CA GLY A 25 -9.80 5.02 -9.62
C GLY A 25 -8.75 4.25 -10.44
N THR A 26 -7.59 4.85 -10.71
CA THR A 26 -6.57 4.24 -11.59
C THR A 26 -5.41 3.58 -10.85
N GLY A 27 -5.18 3.94 -9.58
CA GLY A 27 -4.04 3.44 -8.82
C GLY A 27 -2.70 4.00 -9.33
N LEU A 28 -1.63 3.23 -9.12
CA LEU A 28 -0.28 3.55 -9.62
C LEU A 28 -0.16 3.16 -11.09
N SER A 29 0.52 3.98 -11.87
CA SER A 29 0.94 3.64 -13.22
C SER A 29 2.00 2.53 -13.23
N GLU A 30 2.20 1.88 -14.38
CA GLU A 30 3.22 0.84 -14.54
C GLU A 30 4.64 1.38 -14.29
N ASN A 31 4.92 2.61 -14.71
CA ASN A 31 6.21 3.27 -14.47
C ASN A 31 6.44 3.53 -12.97
N GLU A 32 5.41 3.98 -12.25
CA GLU A 32 5.48 4.18 -10.81
C GLU A 32 5.71 2.86 -10.08
N CYS A 33 5.01 1.80 -10.49
CA CYS A 33 5.22 0.45 -9.95
C CYS A 33 6.65 -0.05 -10.20
N ALA A 34 7.20 0.18 -11.39
CA ALA A 34 8.54 -0.26 -11.75
C ALA A 34 9.65 0.45 -10.95
N MET A 35 9.38 1.63 -10.38
CA MET A 35 10.30 2.36 -9.51
C MET A 35 10.27 1.89 -8.05
N CYS A 36 9.24 1.14 -7.63
CA CYS A 36 9.08 0.72 -6.24
C CYS A 36 9.93 -0.52 -5.91
N ASP A 37 10.63 -0.47 -4.76
CA ASP A 37 11.42 -1.60 -4.24
C ASP A 37 10.53 -2.81 -3.86
N PHE A 38 9.34 -2.55 -3.30
CA PHE A 38 8.38 -3.56 -2.86
C PHE A 38 6.99 -2.94 -2.72
N PHE A 39 5.97 -3.80 -2.58
CA PHE A 39 4.58 -3.37 -2.45
C PHE A 39 3.96 -3.85 -1.14
N VAL A 40 3.07 -3.03 -0.60
CA VAL A 40 2.27 -3.33 0.59
C VAL A 40 0.81 -3.08 0.28
N TYR A 41 -0.08 -3.91 0.83
CA TYR A 41 -1.53 -3.75 0.67
C TYR A 41 -2.26 -3.77 2.00
N ILE A 42 -3.45 -3.17 2.03
CA ILE A 42 -4.37 -3.26 3.15
C ILE A 42 -5.31 -4.44 2.87
N PRO A 43 -5.34 -5.48 3.72
CA PRO A 43 -6.31 -6.57 3.57
C PRO A 43 -7.74 -6.02 3.61
N GLN A 44 -8.52 -6.30 2.56
CA GLN A 44 -9.92 -5.95 2.47
C GLN A 44 -10.76 -7.22 2.58
N TYR A 45 -11.69 -7.24 3.54
CA TYR A 45 -12.58 -8.37 3.77
C TYR A 45 -14.01 -7.95 3.37
N GLY A 46 -14.59 -8.63 2.39
CA GLY A 46 -15.95 -8.35 1.89
C GLY A 46 -16.07 -8.53 0.38
N GLY A 47 -17.31 -8.52 -0.13
CA GLY A 47 -17.59 -8.63 -1.57
C GLY A 47 -17.57 -7.30 -2.33
N GLY A 48 -17.23 -6.20 -1.65
CA GLY A 48 -17.09 -4.89 -2.28
C GLY A 48 -15.83 -4.84 -3.16
N THR A 49 -15.97 -4.36 -4.39
CA THR A 49 -14.92 -4.37 -5.41
C THR A 49 -14.10 -3.07 -5.47
N ALA A 50 -14.37 -2.11 -4.59
CA ALA A 50 -13.74 -0.79 -4.61
C ALA A 50 -12.60 -0.68 -3.59
N SER A 51 -11.52 -0.02 -3.99
CA SER A 51 -10.43 0.36 -3.09
C SER A 51 -10.87 1.36 -2.03
N LEU A 52 -10.11 1.48 -0.94
CA LEU A 52 -10.29 2.56 0.03
C LEU A 52 -9.91 3.90 -0.62
N ASN A 53 -10.49 4.99 -0.11
CA ASN A 53 -10.01 6.35 -0.40
C ASN A 53 -8.50 6.44 -0.12
N VAL A 54 -7.78 7.13 -1.01
CA VAL A 54 -6.31 7.17 -0.99
C VAL A 54 -5.75 7.77 0.31
N THR A 55 -6.40 8.79 0.87
CA THR A 55 -5.98 9.41 2.13
C THR A 55 -6.21 8.47 3.32
N VAL A 56 -7.30 7.71 3.32
CA VAL A 56 -7.56 6.67 4.33
C VAL A 56 -6.52 5.57 4.23
N ALA A 57 -6.22 5.09 3.01
CA ALA A 57 -5.19 4.08 2.80
C ALA A 57 -3.81 4.56 3.28
N ALA A 58 -3.44 5.80 2.95
CA ALA A 58 -2.19 6.40 3.41
C ALA A 58 -2.13 6.52 4.93
N SER A 59 -3.22 6.92 5.57
CA SER A 59 -3.28 7.04 7.03
C SER A 59 -3.07 5.70 7.73
N ILE A 60 -3.70 4.63 7.23
CA ILE A 60 -3.53 3.27 7.77
C ILE A 60 -2.06 2.82 7.63
N VAL A 61 -1.48 2.98 6.44
CA VAL A 61 -0.09 2.58 6.17
C VAL A 61 0.90 3.36 7.04
N LEU A 62 0.75 4.68 7.13
CA LEU A 62 1.62 5.52 7.94
C LEU A 62 1.46 5.25 9.44
N HIS A 63 0.24 4.95 9.90
CA HIS A 63 0.00 4.55 11.28
C HIS A 63 0.73 3.24 11.61
N HIS A 64 0.65 2.22 10.76
CA HIS A 64 1.40 0.97 10.95
C HIS A 64 2.91 1.14 10.79
N PHE A 65 3.37 2.12 10.02
CA PHE A 65 4.80 2.46 9.92
C PHE A 65 5.33 3.13 11.20
N GLY A 66 4.55 4.04 11.78
CA GLY A 66 4.94 4.79 12.99
C GLY A 66 4.64 4.05 14.31
N GLY A 67 3.63 3.19 14.31
CA GLY A 67 3.26 2.34 15.45
C GLY A 67 4.19 1.14 15.52
N LYS A 68 5.03 1.10 16.56
CA LYS A 68 5.69 -0.13 17.01
C LYS A 68 4.73 -0.96 17.84
#